data_AF-A0A261AW78-F1
#
_entry.id   AF-A0A261AW78-F1
#
_cell.length_a   1.000
_cell.length_b   1.000
_cell.length_c   1.000
_cell.angle_alpha   90.00
_cell.angle_beta   90.00
_cell.angle_gamma   90.00
#
_symmetry.space_group_name_H-M   'P 1'
#
loop_
_entity.id
_entity.type
_entity.pdbx_description
1 polymer ?
#
loop_
_entity_poly.entity_id
_entity_poly.type
_entity_poly.pdbx_seq_one_letter_code
_entity_poly.pdbx_strand_id
1 'polypeptide(L)'
;MIQKPLSDVLNAPRRQEQLRQLVALAADVPLKDVGIYFSWKDLDETRQKEFEEEVAEGLTTFFKVPTDAKDIEATTQFWQIINILTCYNPNK
;
A
#
# COMPACT_ATOMS: atom_id res chain seq x y z
N MET A 1 20.48 0.75 9.32
CA MET A 1 19.98 1.26 8.03
C MET A 1 19.28 2.58 8.31
N ILE A 2 19.66 3.66 7.63
CA ILE A 2 18.91 4.92 7.71
C ILE A 2 17.57 4.66 6.99
N GLN A 3 16.48 4.50 7.73
CA GLN A 3 15.14 4.47 7.14
C GLN A 3 14.93 5.83 6.47
N LYS A 4 14.94 5.86 5.14
CA LYS A 4 14.50 7.05 4.41
C LYS A 4 13.02 7.27 4.75
N PRO A 5 12.59 8.51 4.99
CA PRO A 5 11.18 8.78 5.22
C PRO A 5 10.36 8.32 4.00
N LEU A 6 9.15 7.80 4.22
CA LEU A 6 8.26 7.35 3.15
C LEU A 6 8.08 8.42 2.06
N SER A 7 8.16 9.71 2.39
CA SER A 7 8.12 10.82 1.43
C SER A 7 9.22 10.82 0.38
N ASP A 8 10.41 10.27 0.69
CA ASP A 8 11.52 10.19 -0.25
C ASP A 8 11.33 9.05 -1.26
N VAL A 9 10.55 8.03 -0.89
CA VAL A 9 10.23 6.86 -1.71
C VAL A 9 8.94 7.09 -2.50
N LEU A 10 7.90 7.61 -1.85
CA LEU A 10 6.57 7.87 -2.40
C LEU A 10 6.50 9.25 -3.08
N ASN A 11 7.38 9.45 -4.06
CA ASN A 11 7.62 10.75 -4.69
C ASN A 11 6.95 10.93 -6.06
N ALA A 12 6.15 9.97 -6.51
CA ALA A 12 5.45 10.09 -7.79
C ALA A 12 4.47 11.29 -7.80
N PRO A 13 4.25 11.93 -8.96
CA PRO A 13 3.44 13.15 -9.04
C PRO A 13 1.95 12.91 -8.75
N ARG A 14 1.47 11.67 -8.89
CA ARG A 14 0.06 11.32 -8.70
C ARG A 14 -0.10 10.42 -7.48
N ARG A 15 -1.15 10.67 -6.70
CA ARG A 15 -1.49 9.89 -5.50
C ARG A 15 -1.62 8.39 -5.76
N GLN A 16 -2.22 8.00 -6.88
CA GLN A 16 -2.32 6.58 -7.27
C GLN A 16 -0.96 5.96 -7.61
N GLU A 17 -0.03 6.73 -8.19
CA GLU A 17 1.32 6.27 -8.48
C GLU A 17 2.15 6.16 -7.20
N GLN A 18 1.95 7.07 -6.24
CA GLN A 18 2.51 6.95 -4.89
C GLN A 18 1.99 5.70 -4.18
N LEU A 19 0.69 5.39 -4.31
CA LEU A 19 0.13 4.16 -3.75
C LEU A 19 0.73 2.91 -4.42
N ARG A 20 0.96 2.96 -5.72
CA ARG A 20 1.66 1.91 -6.46
C ARG A 20 3.11 1.73 -5.97
N GLN A 21 3.81 2.82 -5.66
CA GLN A 21 5.15 2.79 -5.05
C GLN A 21 5.12 2.14 -3.65
N LEU A 22 4.11 2.45 -2.83
CA LEU A 22 3.94 1.84 -1.50
C LEU A 22 3.74 0.32 -1.60
N VAL A 23 2.83 -0.12 -2.48
CA VAL A 23 2.57 -1.56 -2.66
C VAL A 23 3.77 -2.30 -3.26
N ALA A 24 4.51 -1.66 -4.17
CA ALA A 24 5.75 -2.23 -4.70
C ALA A 24 6.82 -2.40 -3.62
N LEU A 25 6.96 -1.40 -2.74
CA LEU A 25 7.88 -1.44 -1.61
C LEU A 25 7.51 -2.56 -0.63
N ALA A 26 6.25 -2.59 -0.20
CA ALA A 26 5.76 -3.56 0.79
C ALA A 26 5.80 -5.01 0.28
N ALA A 27 5.51 -5.22 -1.02
CA ALA A 27 5.57 -6.54 -1.62
C ALA A 27 6.99 -6.95 -2.05
N ASP A 28 7.98 -6.08 -1.88
CA ASP A 28 9.37 -6.27 -2.31
C ASP A 28 9.48 -6.67 -3.80
N VAL A 29 8.74 -5.94 -4.65
CA VAL A 29 8.72 -6.17 -6.11
C VAL A 29 9.06 -4.90 -6.90
N PRO A 30 9.57 -5.04 -8.13
CA PRO A 30 9.75 -3.90 -9.01
C PRO A 30 8.43 -3.16 -9.28
N LEU A 31 8.46 -1.82 -9.23
CA LEU A 31 7.28 -0.97 -9.49
C LEU A 31 6.57 -1.32 -10.82
N LYS A 32 7.35 -1.66 -11.85
CA LYS A 32 6.84 -2.05 -13.18
C LYS A 32 5.89 -3.25 -13.14
N ASP A 33 6.02 -4.12 -12.14
CA ASP A 33 5.24 -5.35 -12.00
C ASP A 33 3.92 -5.13 -11.24
N VAL A 34 3.79 -3.99 -10.54
CA VAL A 34 2.55 -3.61 -9.83
C VAL A 34 1.54 -3.01 -10.81
N GLY A 35 0.84 -3.85 -11.57
CA GLY A 35 -0.31 -3.46 -12.39
C GLY A 35 -1.62 -3.33 -11.59
N ILE A 36 -2.71 -2.95 -12.27
CA ILE A 36 -4.05 -2.82 -11.65
C ILE A 36 -4.56 -4.15 -11.04
N TYR A 37 -4.15 -5.27 -11.62
CA TYR A 37 -4.48 -6.64 -11.17
C TYR A 37 -3.33 -7.32 -10.43
N PHE A 38 -2.29 -6.57 -10.03
CA PHE A 38 -1.24 -7.13 -9.19
C PHE A 38 -1.85 -7.68 -7.90
N SER A 39 -1.40 -8.88 -7.52
CA SER A 39 -1.92 -9.66 -6.40
C SER A 39 -0.74 -10.11 -5.53
N TRP A 40 -0.94 -10.09 -4.22
CA TRP A 40 0.04 -10.51 -3.21
C TRP A 40 -0.41 -11.79 -2.47
N LYS A 41 -1.38 -12.52 -3.04
CA LYS A 41 -1.89 -13.80 -2.47
C LYS A 41 -0.84 -14.90 -2.34
N ASP A 42 0.25 -14.80 -3.10
CA ASP A 42 1.29 -15.83 -3.15
C ASP A 42 2.44 -15.54 -2.16
N LEU A 43 2.34 -14.47 -1.37
CA LEU A 43 3.25 -14.24 -0.24
C LEU A 43 3.04 -15.32 0.83
N ASP A 44 4.12 -15.76 1.48
CA ASP A 44 3.99 -16.60 2.67
C ASP A 44 3.37 -15.84 3.84
N GLU A 45 2.85 -16.56 4.85
CA GLU A 45 2.13 -15.95 5.97
C GLU A 45 2.92 -14.87 6.73
N THR A 46 4.25 -14.98 6.80
CA THR A 46 5.07 -13.98 7.48
C THR A 46 5.16 -12.72 6.63
N ARG A 47 5.48 -12.89 5.34
CA ARG A 47 5.58 -11.75 4.40
C ARG A 47 4.23 -11.09 4.14
N GLN A 48 3.15 -11.84 4.20
CA GLN A 48 1.81 -11.30 4.06
C GLN A 48 1.46 -10.36 5.23
N LYS A 49 1.78 -10.74 6.48
CA LYS A 49 1.57 -9.86 7.65
C LYS A 49 2.42 -8.60 7.58
N GLU A 50 3.69 -8.73 7.21
CA GLU A 50 4.58 -7.57 7.00
C GLU A 50 4.01 -6.63 5.93
N PHE A 51 3.55 -7.18 4.80
CA PHE A 51 2.90 -6.41 3.74
C PHE A 51 1.66 -5.67 4.25
N GLU A 52 0.77 -6.35 4.98
CA GLU A 52 -0.46 -5.78 5.52
C GLU A 52 -0.17 -4.61 6.49
N GLU A 53 0.81 -4.79 7.38
CA GLU A 53 1.25 -3.75 8.33
C GLU A 53 1.87 -2.55 7.62
N GLU A 54 2.78 -2.77 6.67
CA GLU A 54 3.46 -1.68 5.94
C GLU A 54 2.48 -0.87 5.08
N VAL A 55 1.56 -1.53 4.39
CA VAL A 55 0.54 -0.86 3.58
C VAL A 55 -0.41 -0.06 4.46
N ALA A 56 -0.89 -0.64 5.57
CA ALA A 56 -1.77 0.04 6.51
C ALA A 56 -1.08 1.26 7.16
N GLU A 57 0.18 1.12 7.56
CA GLU A 57 0.98 2.22 8.10
C GLU A 57 1.17 3.32 7.04
N GLY A 58 1.52 2.96 5.80
CA GLY A 58 1.67 3.93 4.72
C GLY A 58 0.38 4.68 4.42
N LEU A 59 -0.77 3.99 4.39
CA LEU A 59 -2.08 4.62 4.22
C LEU A 59 -2.41 5.60 5.36
N THR A 60 -2.17 5.18 6.60
CA THR A 60 -2.46 6.00 7.78
C THR A 60 -1.51 7.20 7.89
N THR A 61 -0.22 6.98 7.76
CA THR A 61 0.81 8.00 8.02
C THR A 61 1.01 8.95 6.86
N PHE A 62 1.07 8.44 5.62
CA PHE A 62 1.35 9.22 4.43
C PHE A 62 0.08 9.70 3.74
N PHE A 63 -0.88 8.79 3.49
CA PHE A 63 -2.12 9.15 2.78
C PHE A 63 -3.20 9.75 3.69
N LYS A 64 -3.01 9.69 5.02
CA LYS A 64 -3.96 10.15 6.04
C LYS A 64 -5.32 9.44 5.95
N VAL A 65 -5.28 8.15 5.60
CA VAL A 65 -6.43 7.24 5.58
C VAL A 65 -6.28 6.29 6.77
N PRO A 66 -7.07 6.42 7.85
CA PRO A 66 -7.03 5.51 8.98
C PRO A 66 -7.32 4.10 8.49
N THR A 67 -6.33 3.24 8.54
CA THR A 67 -6.38 1.88 8.02
C THR A 67 -5.53 1.01 8.93
N ASP A 68 -6.05 -0.16 9.30
CA ASP A 68 -5.29 -1.17 10.03
C ASP A 68 -4.94 -2.38 9.15
N ALA A 69 -4.11 -3.29 9.66
CA ALA A 69 -3.69 -4.47 8.90
C ALA A 69 -4.88 -5.37 8.49
N LYS A 70 -5.97 -5.40 9.28
CA LYS A 70 -7.15 -6.22 8.98
C LYS A 70 -7.94 -5.67 7.80
N ASP A 71 -7.98 -4.35 7.64
CA ASP A 71 -8.55 -3.71 6.45
C ASP A 71 -7.81 -4.15 5.18
N ILE A 72 -6.49 -4.40 5.27
CA ILE A 72 -5.64 -4.86 4.16
C ILE A 72 -5.72 -6.38 3.97
N GLU A 73 -5.83 -7.16 5.04
CA GLU A 73 -6.02 -8.63 5.01
C GLU A 73 -7.23 -9.02 4.14
N ALA A 74 -8.30 -8.22 4.19
CA ALA A 74 -9.49 -8.41 3.34
C ALA A 74 -9.26 -8.09 1.85
N THR A 75 -8.10 -7.54 1.49
CA THR A 75 -7.72 -7.15 0.14
C THR A 75 -6.62 -8.05 -0.42
N THR A 76 -6.70 -8.31 -1.72
CA THR A 76 -5.81 -9.27 -2.38
C THR A 76 -5.26 -8.78 -3.70
N GLN A 77 -5.73 -7.61 -4.16
CA GLN A 77 -5.35 -7.02 -5.45
C GLN A 77 -5.23 -5.51 -5.34
N PHE A 78 -4.31 -4.93 -6.12
CA PHE A 78 -3.96 -3.52 -6.05
C PHE A 78 -5.16 -2.57 -6.18
N TRP A 79 -6.09 -2.86 -7.10
CA TRP A 79 -7.30 -2.03 -7.27
C TRP A 79 -8.17 -1.95 -6.01
N GLN A 80 -8.13 -2.95 -5.11
CA GLN A 80 -8.89 -2.92 -3.86
C GLN A 80 -8.31 -1.88 -2.89
N ILE A 81 -6.98 -1.74 -2.83
CA ILE A 81 -6.32 -0.70 -2.04
C ILE A 81 -6.61 0.69 -2.64
N ILE A 82 -6.66 0.80 -3.98
CA ILE A 82 -7.09 2.04 -4.63
C ILE A 82 -8.49 2.43 -4.14
N ASN A 83 -9.42 1.47 -4.03
CA ASN A 83 -10.76 1.73 -3.52
C ASN A 83 -10.76 2.23 -2.08
N ILE A 84 -9.93 1.66 -1.19
CA ILE A 84 -9.76 2.16 0.18
C ILE A 84 -9.37 3.64 0.15
N LEU A 85 -8.36 3.97 -0.65
CA LEU A 85 -7.85 5.34 -0.79
C LEU A 85 -8.90 6.31 -1.36
N THR A 86 -9.70 5.90 -2.34
CA THR A 86 -10.66 6.78 -3.03
C THR A 86 -12.00 6.91 -2.31
N CYS A 87 -12.44 5.85 -1.63
CA CYS A 87 -13.73 5.82 -0.94
C CYS A 87 -13.63 6.41 0.47
N TYR A 88 -12.43 6.53 1.04
CA TYR A 88 -12.24 7.24 2.28
C TYR A 88 -12.57 8.73 2.12
N ASN A 89 -13.67 9.15 2.76
CA ASN A 89 -14.06 10.54 2.87
C ASN A 89 -13.94 10.97 4.33
N PRO A 90 -12.96 11.83 4.70
CA PRO A 90 -12.77 12.27 6.08
C PRO A 90 -13.91 13.14 6.62
N ASN A 91 -14.87 13.55 5.77
CA ASN A 91 -15.98 14.44 6.10
C ASN A 91 -17.38 13.79 5.94
N LYS A 92 -17.46 12.46 5.85
CA LYS A 92 -18.73 11.73 5.86
C LYS A 92 -18.86 10.91 7.14
#